data_AF-A0A6G1G052-F1
#
_entry.id   AF-A0A6G1G052-F1
#
_cell.length_a   1.000
_cell.length_b   1.000
_cell.length_c   1.000
_cell.angle_alpha   90.00
_cell.angle_beta   90.00
_cell.angle_gamma   90.00
#
_symmetry.space_group_name_H-M   'P 1'
#
loop_
_entity.id
_entity.type
_entity.pdbx_description
1 polymer ?
#
loop_
_entity_poly.entity_id
_entity_poly.type
_entity_poly.pdbx_seq_one_letter_code
_entity_poly.pdbx_strand_id
1 'polypeptide(L)'
;MDGPIRSASALNDRINRLTKSLVERFENLVALSAVDETDFGASALAGHQIRVESAALVRAGEDILTLTRQMQELWLFGQLNVLERQQSLPSAQENARVVGELLETFARSHYEPAAAKVADG
;
A
#
# COMPACT_ATOMS: atom_id res chain seq x y z
N MET A 1 -5.04 -8.52 -16.05
CA MET A 1 -4.22 -7.63 -16.89
C MET A 1 -3.78 -6.48 -15.99
N ASP A 2 -2.72 -6.68 -15.21
CA ASP A 2 -2.21 -5.65 -14.29
C ASP A 2 -0.82 -5.23 -14.76
N GLY A 3 -0.82 -4.31 -15.73
CA GLY A 3 0.36 -3.64 -16.26
C GLY A 3 0.95 -2.61 -15.27
N PRO A 4 2.02 -1.89 -15.67
CA PRO A 4 3.16 -1.50 -14.86
C PRO A 4 2.92 -0.28 -13.95
N ILE A 5 1.99 -0.40 -12.99
CA ILE A 5 1.74 0.61 -11.94
C ILE A 5 2.99 0.85 -11.08
N ARG A 6 3.99 -0.03 -11.14
CA ARG A 6 5.25 0.01 -10.38
C ARG A 6 6.50 0.08 -11.25
N SER A 7 6.47 0.84 -12.36
CA SER A 7 7.68 1.14 -13.12
C SER A 7 8.24 2.52 -12.78
N ALA A 8 9.57 2.67 -12.87
CA ALA A 8 10.22 3.97 -12.67
C ALA A 8 9.67 5.05 -13.62
N SER A 9 9.29 4.66 -14.84
CA SER A 9 8.62 5.55 -15.80
C SER A 9 7.29 6.06 -15.28
N ALA A 10 6.40 5.18 -14.82
CA ALA A 10 5.09 5.57 -14.31
C ALA A 10 5.18 6.47 -13.06
N LEU A 11 6.20 6.25 -12.22
CA LEU A 11 6.48 7.12 -11.08
C LEU A 11 6.93 8.51 -11.54
N ASN A 12 7.88 8.58 -12.47
CA ASN A 12 8.34 9.86 -13.04
C ASN A 12 7.21 10.62 -13.73
N ASP A 13 6.34 9.94 -14.48
CA ASP A 13 5.17 10.55 -15.11
C ASP A 13 4.20 11.12 -14.08
N ARG A 14 4.03 10.44 -12.93
CA ARG A 14 3.21 10.94 -11.82
C ARG A 14 3.86 12.14 -11.14
N ILE A 15 5.16 12.10 -10.87
CA ILE A 15 5.91 13.24 -10.31
C ILE A 15 5.75 14.45 -11.22
N ASN A 16 6.05 14.31 -12.51
CA ASN A 16 5.95 15.39 -13.48
C ASN A 16 4.54 15.98 -13.56
N ARG A 17 3.50 15.15 -13.56
CA ARG A 17 2.11 15.62 -13.56
C ARG A 17 1.76 16.41 -12.30
N LEU A 18 2.18 15.94 -11.12
CA LEU A 18 1.89 16.64 -9.85
C LEU A 18 2.65 17.96 -9.76
N THR A 19 3.93 17.97 -10.13
CA THR A 19 4.74 19.20 -10.19
C THR A 19 4.15 20.21 -11.17
N LYS A 20 3.78 19.76 -12.37
CA LYS A 20 3.14 20.61 -13.38
C LYS A 20 1.83 21.20 -12.86
N SER A 21 0.97 20.38 -12.25
CA SER A 21 -0.28 20.85 -11.64
C SER A 21 -0.01 21.93 -10.59
N LEU A 22 0.93 21.70 -9.66
CA LEU A 22 1.28 22.68 -8.62
C LEU A 22 1.73 24.03 -9.23
N VAL A 23 2.62 23.98 -10.22
CA VAL A 23 3.14 25.17 -10.90
C VAL A 23 2.03 25.89 -11.66
N GLU A 24 1.21 25.18 -12.42
CA GLU A 24 0.09 25.75 -13.18
C GLU A 24 -0.90 26.49 -12.26
N ARG A 25 -1.26 25.92 -11.10
CA ARG A 25 -2.14 26.59 -10.13
C ARG A 25 -1.55 27.88 -9.60
N PHE A 26 -0.24 27.89 -9.34
CA PHE A 26 0.46 29.09 -8.89
C PHE A 26 0.54 30.15 -10.00
N GLU A 27 0.89 29.76 -11.23
CA GLU A 27 0.92 30.65 -12.39
C GLU A 27 -0.44 31.29 -12.66
N ASN A 28 -1.53 30.52 -12.56
CA ASN A 28 -2.89 31.02 -12.69
C ASN A 28 -3.22 32.09 -11.63
N LEU A 29 -2.78 31.87 -10.38
CA LEU A 29 -3.01 32.83 -9.30
C LEU A 29 -2.26 34.15 -9.55
N VAL A 30 -1.01 34.06 -10.01
CA VAL A 30 -0.22 35.23 -10.42
C VAL A 30 -0.89 35.95 -11.59
N ALA A 31 -1.39 35.22 -12.59
CA ALA A 31 -2.10 35.82 -13.73
C ALA A 31 -3.39 36.55 -13.28
N LEU A 32 -4.16 35.96 -12.35
CA LEU A 32 -5.35 36.58 -11.78
C LEU A 32 -5.04 37.86 -10.99
N SER A 33 -3.85 37.94 -10.36
CA SER A 33 -3.42 39.13 -9.63
C SER A 33 -3.02 40.30 -10.54
N ALA A 34 -2.69 40.03 -11.80
CA ALA A 34 -2.32 41.03 -12.79
C ALA A 34 -3.52 41.65 -13.52
N VAL A 35 -4.75 41.20 -13.24
CA VAL A 35 -5.98 41.74 -13.85
C VAL A 35 -6.28 43.12 -13.25
N ASP A 36 -6.20 44.16 -14.08
CA ASP A 36 -6.46 45.56 -13.70
C ASP A 36 -7.92 46.00 -13.96
N GLU A 37 -8.80 45.04 -14.25
CA GLU A 37 -10.21 45.31 -14.55
C GLU A 37 -11.01 45.51 -13.25
N THR A 38 -11.49 46.73 -13.04
CA THR A 38 -12.13 47.18 -11.79
C THR A 38 -13.65 47.16 -11.81
N ASP A 39 -14.26 46.60 -12.86
CA ASP A 39 -15.71 46.40 -12.87
C ASP A 39 -16.13 45.44 -11.74
N PHE A 40 -17.32 45.65 -11.18
CA PHE A 40 -17.84 44.84 -10.08
C PHE A 40 -17.96 43.37 -10.48
N GLY A 41 -18.45 43.10 -11.69
CA GLY A 41 -18.57 41.74 -12.23
C GLY A 41 -17.21 41.07 -12.41
N ALA A 42 -16.25 41.79 -12.98
CA ALA A 42 -14.88 41.32 -13.17
C ALA A 42 -14.18 41.04 -11.83
N SER A 43 -14.32 41.94 -10.85
CA SER A 43 -13.74 41.80 -9.51
C SER A 43 -14.33 40.61 -8.75
N ALA A 44 -15.65 40.40 -8.82
CA ALA A 44 -16.32 39.26 -8.20
C ALA A 44 -15.89 37.93 -8.82
N LEU A 45 -15.74 37.88 -10.15
CA LEU A 45 -15.23 36.72 -10.87
C LEU A 45 -13.77 36.42 -10.50
N ALA A 46 -12.90 37.43 -10.52
CA ALA A 46 -11.50 37.30 -10.15
C ALA A 46 -11.35 36.79 -8.71
N GLY A 47 -12.10 37.35 -7.76
CA GLY A 47 -12.11 36.89 -6.37
C GLY A 47 -12.62 35.46 -6.21
N HIS A 48 -13.57 35.00 -7.04
CA HIS A 48 -13.97 33.61 -7.06
C HIS A 48 -12.87 32.70 -7.63
N GLN A 49 -12.26 33.07 -8.75
CA GLN A 49 -11.19 32.30 -9.39
C GLN A 49 -9.96 32.18 -8.50
N ILE A 50 -9.56 33.24 -7.79
CA ILE A 50 -8.45 33.19 -6.81
C ILE A 50 -8.72 32.14 -5.73
N ARG A 51 -9.96 32.05 -5.22
CA ARG A 51 -10.33 31.04 -4.20
C ARG A 51 -10.27 29.62 -4.77
N VAL A 52 -10.72 29.42 -6.00
CA VAL A 52 -10.69 28.12 -6.68
C VAL A 52 -9.23 27.68 -6.91
N GLU A 53 -8.40 28.55 -7.50
CA GLU A 53 -6.99 28.23 -7.75
C GLU A 53 -6.20 28.02 -6.45
N SER A 54 -6.51 28.78 -5.38
CA SER A 54 -5.89 28.58 -4.06
C SER A 54 -6.24 27.20 -3.46
N ALA A 55 -7.51 26.79 -3.51
CA ALA A 55 -7.93 25.47 -3.03
C ALA A 55 -7.32 24.35 -3.87
N ALA A 56 -7.24 24.54 -5.20
CA ALA A 56 -6.60 23.59 -6.10
C ALA A 56 -5.08 23.48 -5.87
N LEU A 57 -4.42 24.60 -5.53
CA LEU A 57 -2.99 24.62 -5.17
C LEU A 57 -2.72 23.81 -3.89
N VAL A 58 -3.53 24.01 -2.84
CA VAL A 58 -3.44 23.23 -1.60
C VAL A 58 -3.60 21.74 -1.90
N ARG A 59 -4.61 21.37 -2.69
CA ARG A 59 -4.84 19.98 -3.10
C ARG A 59 -3.68 19.39 -3.89
N ALA A 60 -3.08 20.14 -4.82
CA ALA A 60 -1.89 19.70 -5.54
C ALA A 60 -0.70 19.44 -4.58
N GLY A 61 -0.56 20.24 -3.53
CA GLY A 61 0.40 19.99 -2.45
C GLY A 61 0.10 18.71 -1.67
N GLU A 62 -1.16 18.47 -1.30
CA GLU A 62 -1.60 17.25 -0.62
C GLU A 62 -1.35 15.99 -1.46
N ASP A 63 -1.54 16.06 -2.79
CA ASP A 63 -1.27 14.96 -3.70
C ASP A 63 0.23 14.62 -3.75
N ILE A 64 1.12 15.62 -3.68
CA ILE A 64 2.58 15.43 -3.60
C ILE A 64 2.97 14.78 -2.27
N LEU A 65 2.38 15.23 -1.16
CA LEU A 65 2.60 14.63 0.17
C LEU A 65 2.12 13.17 0.19
N THR A 66 0.98 12.89 -0.44
CA THR A 66 0.44 11.53 -0.59
C THR A 66 1.39 10.65 -1.40
N LEU A 67 1.92 11.15 -2.51
CA LEU A 67 2.94 10.43 -3.29
C LEU A 67 4.20 10.15 -2.46
N THR A 68 4.65 11.14 -1.68
CA THR A 68 5.84 11.01 -0.82
C THR A 68 5.64 9.91 0.21
N ARG A 69 4.47 9.87 0.87
CA ARG A 69 4.11 8.81 1.79
C ARG A 69 4.11 7.44 1.11
N GLN A 70 3.52 7.33 -0.09
CA GLN A 70 3.53 6.08 -0.85
C GLN A 70 4.95 5.62 -1.22
N MET A 71 5.85 6.54 -1.56
CA MET A 71 7.25 6.22 -1.81
C MET A 71 7.97 5.74 -0.54
N GLN A 72 7.70 6.37 0.60
CA GLN A 72 8.23 5.94 1.90
C GLN A 72 7.68 4.56 2.30
N GLU A 73 6.39 4.31 2.09
CA GLU A 73 5.76 3.01 2.34
C GLU A 73 6.35 1.92 1.43
N LEU A 74 6.57 2.21 0.14
CA LEU A 74 7.26 1.30 -0.78
C LEU A 74 8.70 1.01 -0.35
N TRP A 75 9.40 2.00 0.20
CA TRP A 75 10.77 1.83 0.68
C TRP A 75 10.83 1.02 1.99
N LEU A 76 9.95 1.33 2.95
CA LEU A 76 9.92 0.68 4.27
C LEU A 76 9.38 -0.75 4.22
N PHE A 77 8.33 -0.97 3.42
CA PHE A 77 7.64 -2.27 3.37
C PHE A 77 8.03 -3.11 2.16
N GLY A 78 8.81 -2.54 1.22
CA GLY A 78 9.17 -3.20 -0.03
C GLY A 78 7.93 -3.63 -0.83
N GLN A 79 8.10 -4.62 -1.72
CA GLN A 79 6.97 -5.48 -2.04
C GLN A 79 6.63 -6.24 -0.77
N LEU A 80 5.41 -6.08 -0.24
CA LEU A 80 4.91 -6.88 0.87
C LEU A 80 5.20 -8.36 0.56
N ASN A 81 6.29 -8.92 1.11
CA ASN A 81 6.77 -10.25 0.77
C ASN A 81 5.91 -11.27 1.54
N VAL A 82 4.61 -11.30 1.25
CA VAL A 82 3.68 -12.29 1.81
C VAL A 82 4.04 -13.72 1.36
N LEU A 83 4.86 -13.85 0.32
CA LEU A 83 5.38 -15.11 -0.20
C LEU A 83 6.40 -15.78 0.74
N GLU A 84 7.17 -15.02 1.52
CA GLU A 84 8.10 -15.62 2.51
C GLU A 84 7.33 -16.25 3.68
N ARG A 85 6.19 -15.67 4.06
CA ARG A 85 5.27 -16.28 5.05
C ARG A 85 4.55 -17.51 4.48
N GLN A 86 4.47 -17.64 3.16
CA GLN A 86 3.81 -18.75 2.48
C GLN A 86 4.75 -19.94 2.24
N GLN A 87 6.08 -19.77 2.31
CA GLN A 87 7.04 -20.88 2.28
C GLN A 87 7.18 -21.59 3.64
N SER A 88 6.90 -20.91 4.76
CA SER A 88 6.94 -21.52 6.09
C SER A 88 5.66 -22.29 6.45
N LEU A 89 4.54 -22.04 5.77
CA LEU A 89 3.27 -22.75 6.01
C LEU A 89 3.29 -24.23 5.57
N PRO A 90 3.77 -24.59 4.36
CA PRO A 90 3.89 -25.98 3.93
C PRO A 90 4.86 -26.79 4.79
N SER A 91 5.98 -26.18 5.19
CA SER A 91 6.98 -26.85 6.04
C SER A 91 6.51 -26.97 7.48
N ALA A 92 5.78 -25.99 8.03
CA ALA A 92 5.15 -26.11 9.33
C ALA A 92 4.06 -27.21 9.36
N GLN A 93 3.25 -27.30 8.31
CA GLN A 93 2.22 -28.34 8.16
C GLN A 93 2.84 -29.74 8.08
N GLU A 94 3.90 -29.90 7.26
CA GLU A 94 4.59 -31.18 7.11
C GLU A 94 5.32 -31.58 8.39
N ASN A 95 5.98 -30.64 9.06
CA ASN A 95 6.62 -30.91 10.35
C ASN A 95 5.59 -31.31 11.42
N ALA A 96 4.42 -30.68 11.45
CA ALA A 96 3.34 -31.05 12.38
C ALA A 96 2.81 -32.47 12.10
N ARG A 97 2.71 -32.87 10.82
CA ARG A 97 2.33 -34.23 10.41
C ARG A 97 3.36 -35.27 10.87
N VAL A 98 4.64 -35.03 10.58
CA VAL A 98 5.73 -35.94 10.96
C VAL A 98 5.81 -36.10 12.47
N VAL A 99 5.66 -35.01 13.24
CA VAL A 99 5.63 -35.07 14.71
C VAL A 99 4.44 -35.90 15.20
N GLY A 100 3.25 -35.75 14.59
CA GLY A 100 2.08 -36.56 14.92
C GLY A 100 2.30 -38.06 14.69
N GLU A 101 2.84 -38.44 13.53
CA GLU A 101 3.15 -39.84 13.20
C GLU A 101 4.21 -40.44 14.14
N LEU A 102 5.23 -39.65 14.52
CA LEU A 102 6.23 -40.08 15.50
C LEU A 102 5.61 -40.29 16.88
N LEU A 103 4.73 -39.39 17.32
CA LEU A 103 4.03 -39.50 18.59
C LEU A 103 3.10 -40.71 18.64
N GLU A 104 2.39 -41.01 17.55
CA GLU A 104 1.56 -42.23 17.45
C GLU A 104 2.41 -43.51 17.49
N THR A 105 3.55 -43.50 16.79
CA THR A 105 4.48 -44.64 16.78
C THR A 105 5.07 -44.86 18.17
N PHE A 106 5.47 -43.78 18.85
CA PHE A 106 5.99 -43.82 20.22
C PHE A 106 4.93 -44.26 21.23
N ALA A 107 3.69 -43.75 21.10
CA ALA A 107 2.57 -44.18 21.92
C ALA A 107 2.26 -45.68 21.71
N ARG A 108 2.34 -46.17 20.48
CA ARG A 108 2.13 -47.59 20.16
C ARG A 108 3.27 -48.49 20.64
N SER A 109 4.52 -48.03 20.55
CA SER A 109 5.66 -48.79 21.06
C SER A 109 5.69 -48.86 22.59
N HIS A 110 5.10 -47.88 23.27
CA HIS A 110 4.95 -47.87 24.73
C HIS A 110 3.60 -48.41 25.23
N TYR A 111 2.67 -48.75 24.33
CA TYR A 111 1.41 -49.41 24.67
C TYR A 111 1.57 -50.93 24.54
N GLU A 112 2.00 -51.56 25.63
CA GLU A 112 1.89 -53.01 25.81
C GLU A 112 0.39 -53.34 25.99
N PRO A 113 -0.23 -54.24 25.18
CA PRO A 113 -1.62 -54.59 25.38
C PRO A 113 -1.75 -55.38 26.69
N ALA A 114 -2.29 -54.75 27.72
CA ALA A 114 -2.67 -55.37 28.99
C ALA A 114 -3.86 -56.37 28.87
N ALA A 115 -4.06 -56.99 27.70
CA ALA A 115 -5.23 -57.82 27.38
C ALA A 115 -4.90 -59.29 27.05
N ALA A 116 -3.69 -59.78 27.33
CA ALA A 116 -3.30 -61.18 27.09
C ALA A 116 -3.02 -62.01 28.36
N LYS A 117 -3.37 -61.52 29.56
CA LYS A 117 -3.24 -62.28 30.83
C LYS A 117 -4.57 -62.45 31.57
N VAL A 118 -5.60 -63.01 30.92
CA VAL A 118 -6.81 -63.54 31.62
C VAL A 118 -7.31 -64.87 31.01
N ALA A 119 -6.53 -65.56 30.18
CA ALA A 119 -6.97 -66.82 29.58
C ALA A 119 -5.86 -67.89 29.62
N ASP A 120 -5.43 -68.27 30.82
CA ASP A 120 -4.98 -69.63 31.09
C ASP A 120 -5.08 -69.89 32.59
N GLY A 121 -6.08 -70.69 32.96
CA GLY A 121 -6.38 -71.19 34.29
C GLY A 121 -6.91 -72.60 34.14
#